data_AF-A0A0K9XN16-F1
#
_entry.id   AF-A0A0K9XN16-F1
#
_cell.length_a   1.000
_cell.length_b   1.000
_cell.length_c   1.000
_cell.angle_alpha   90.00
_cell.angle_beta   90.00
_cell.angle_gamma   90.00
#
_symmetry.space_group_name_H-M   'P 1'
#
loop_
_entity.id
_entity.type
_entity.pdbx_description
1 polymer ?
#
loop_
_entity_poly.entity_id
_entity_poly.type
_entity_poly.pdbx_seq_one_letter_code
_entity_poly.pdbx_strand_id
1 'polypeptide(L)'
;MVYWDDAAEPRALPRGFKQDAVVSANVLRALRTTGPRTPGDDATGVHRATLRHVEDHLVSRRYLHGTRYYPQPAAFLHAAARLCAGSGTYARVLRGPLRRALHDARSHPPGDPLGLALLTLAARLAGVTEGQEQWRGLLAAAQRPDGSWPACPYFRMGRFPLYFGSAHLTTVFALRALWPGRADGPSA
;
A
#
# COMPACT_ATOMS: atom_id res chain seq x y z
N MET A 1 -20.41 7.81 8.14
CA MET A 1 -19.97 7.51 6.76
C MET A 1 -19.83 8.85 6.07
N VAL A 2 -18.61 9.36 5.87
CA VAL A 2 -18.42 10.70 5.32
C VAL A 2 -18.29 10.56 3.81
N TYR A 3 -19.32 10.98 3.09
CA TYR A 3 -19.30 11.17 1.64
C TYR A 3 -18.55 12.48 1.40
N TRP A 4 -17.38 12.43 0.77
CA TRP A 4 -16.73 13.64 0.26
C TRP A 4 -17.24 13.82 -1.17
N ASP A 5 -18.25 14.67 -1.32
CA ASP A 5 -18.73 15.18 -2.62
C ASP A 5 -18.17 16.59 -2.83
N ASP A 6 -16.99 16.67 -3.46
CA ASP A 6 -16.48 17.94 -3.98
C ASP A 6 -17.30 18.28 -5.23
N ALA A 7 -18.18 19.27 -5.12
CA ALA A 7 -19.20 19.70 -6.09
C ALA A 7 -18.64 20.26 -7.42
N ALA A 8 -17.65 19.61 -8.01
CA ALA A 8 -17.15 19.84 -9.35
C ALA A 8 -17.07 18.48 -10.06
N GLU A 9 -18.16 18.02 -10.68
CA GLU A 9 -18.16 16.78 -11.48
C GLU A 9 -17.11 16.85 -12.60
N PRO A 10 -16.03 16.04 -12.55
CA PRO A 10 -15.10 15.95 -13.66
C PRO A 10 -15.39 14.67 -14.45
N ARG A 11 -15.62 14.87 -15.76
CA ARG A 11 -15.46 13.92 -16.86
C ARG A 11 -14.87 12.57 -16.42
N ALA A 12 -15.69 11.51 -16.54
CA ALA A 12 -15.31 10.11 -16.37
C ALA A 12 -13.83 9.82 -16.69
N LEU A 13 -13.12 9.24 -15.72
CA LEU A 13 -11.73 8.82 -15.94
C LEU A 13 -11.63 7.86 -17.14
N PRO A 14 -10.58 7.94 -17.97
CA PRO A 14 -10.36 7.04 -19.09
C PRO A 14 -10.44 5.56 -18.68
N ARG A 15 -10.81 4.67 -19.61
CA ARG A 15 -10.81 3.22 -19.37
C ARG A 15 -9.39 2.72 -19.10
N GLY A 16 -8.98 2.77 -17.83
CA GLY A 16 -7.74 2.18 -17.37
C GLY A 16 -7.79 0.65 -17.40
N PHE A 17 -6.65 0.02 -17.16
CA PHE A 17 -6.52 -1.44 -17.04
C PHE A 17 -7.61 -2.00 -16.10
N LYS A 18 -8.19 -3.15 -16.48
CA LYS A 18 -9.20 -3.85 -15.66
C LYS A 18 -8.61 -4.37 -14.35
N GLN A 19 -7.30 -4.60 -14.33
CA GLN A 19 -6.54 -5.12 -13.19
C GLN A 19 -6.07 -3.97 -12.30
N ASP A 20 -6.11 -4.20 -10.99
CA ASP A 20 -5.61 -3.25 -9.98
C ASP A 20 -4.44 -3.88 -9.23
N ALA A 21 -3.29 -3.20 -9.23
CA ALA A 21 -2.06 -3.74 -8.67
C ALA A 21 -2.09 -3.94 -7.14
N VAL A 22 -2.87 -3.13 -6.39
CA VAL A 22 -3.08 -3.34 -4.95
C VAL A 22 -3.92 -4.60 -4.74
N VAL A 23 -4.99 -4.78 -5.52
CA VAL A 23 -5.83 -5.99 -5.47
C VAL A 23 -5.00 -7.23 -5.83
N SER A 24 -4.21 -7.18 -6.90
CA SER A 24 -3.30 -8.26 -7.30
C SER A 24 -2.33 -8.65 -6.18
N ALA A 25 -1.69 -7.67 -5.54
CA ALA A 25 -0.78 -7.94 -4.42
C ALA A 25 -1.50 -8.57 -3.21
N ASN A 26 -2.70 -8.10 -2.88
CA ASN A 26 -3.52 -8.65 -1.80
C ASN A 26 -4.01 -10.08 -2.10
N VAL A 27 -4.39 -10.37 -3.34
CA VAL A 27 -4.78 -11.73 -3.77
C VAL A 27 -3.61 -12.70 -3.64
N LEU A 28 -2.43 -12.35 -4.15
CA LEU A 28 -1.23 -13.18 -4.00
C LEU A 28 -0.86 -13.41 -2.53
N ARG A 29 -1.06 -12.38 -1.68
CA ARG A 29 -0.86 -12.51 -0.23
C ARG A 29 -1.87 -13.48 0.38
N ALA A 30 -3.15 -13.39 0.02
CA ALA A 30 -4.18 -14.30 0.51
C ALA A 30 -3.89 -15.75 0.11
N LEU A 31 -3.50 -15.98 -1.15
CA LEU A 31 -3.09 -17.31 -1.64
C LEU A 31 -1.89 -17.86 -0.88
N ARG A 32 -0.92 -17.00 -0.52
CA ARG A 32 0.22 -17.41 0.32
C ARG A 32 -0.21 -17.88 1.71
N THR A 33 -1.19 -17.21 2.32
CA THR A 33 -1.64 -17.53 3.68
C THR A 33 -2.49 -18.79 3.78
N THR A 34 -3.07 -19.26 2.67
CA THR A 34 -3.93 -20.46 2.65
C THR A 34 -3.16 -21.79 2.53
N GLY A 35 -1.82 -21.78 2.55
CA GLY A 35 -0.97 -22.97 2.45
C GLY A 35 -0.83 -23.54 1.03
N PRO A 36 0.02 -24.57 0.83
CA PRO A 36 0.20 -25.20 -0.47
C PRO A 36 -1.07 -25.92 -0.90
N ARG A 37 -1.71 -25.41 -1.95
CA ARG A 37 -2.65 -26.18 -2.76
C ARG A 37 -1.92 -26.58 -4.03
N THR A 38 -2.02 -27.83 -4.46
CA THR A 38 -1.55 -28.24 -5.78
C THR A 38 -2.39 -27.49 -6.81
N PRO A 39 -1.86 -26.43 -7.46
CA PRO A 39 -2.64 -25.69 -8.42
C PRO A 39 -2.70 -26.51 -9.71
N GLY A 40 -3.84 -26.49 -10.41
CA GLY A 40 -3.83 -26.89 -11.83
C GLY A 40 -2.91 -25.96 -12.65
N ASP A 41 -2.49 -26.38 -13.83
CA ASP A 41 -1.56 -25.64 -14.69
C ASP A 41 -2.02 -24.19 -14.96
N ASP A 42 -3.32 -24.00 -15.19
CA ASP A 42 -3.93 -22.68 -15.37
C ASP A 42 -3.78 -21.77 -14.15
N ALA A 43 -3.94 -22.32 -12.94
CA ALA A 43 -3.78 -21.57 -11.70
C ALA A 43 -2.31 -21.15 -11.49
N THR A 44 -1.36 -21.99 -11.88
CA THR A 44 0.07 -21.66 -11.89
C THR A 44 0.38 -20.56 -12.92
N GLY A 45 -0.24 -20.61 -14.10
CA GLY A 45 -0.15 -19.56 -15.12
C GLY A 45 -0.64 -18.20 -14.63
N VAL A 46 -1.86 -18.15 -14.07
CA VAL A 46 -2.49 -16.94 -13.53
C VAL A 46 -1.69 -16.35 -12.36
N HIS A 47 -1.18 -17.21 -11.46
CA HIS A 47 -0.31 -16.80 -10.35
C HIS A 47 0.92 -16.05 -10.84
N ARG A 48 1.65 -16.65 -11.80
CA ARG A 48 2.85 -16.06 -12.40
C ARG A 48 2.56 -14.75 -13.13
N ALA A 49 1.47 -14.69 -13.89
CA ALA A 49 1.06 -13.46 -14.59
C ALA A 49 0.71 -12.34 -13.59
N THR A 50 0.05 -12.68 -12.48
CA THR A 50 -0.31 -11.71 -11.43
C THR A 50 0.94 -11.19 -10.70
N LEU A 51 1.93 -12.05 -10.43
CA LEU A 51 3.19 -11.61 -9.83
C LEU A 51 3.96 -10.67 -10.76
N ARG A 52 4.06 -11.01 -12.05
CA ARG A 52 4.67 -10.12 -13.06
C ARG A 52 3.96 -8.77 -13.11
N HIS A 53 2.63 -8.76 -13.07
CA HIS A 53 1.87 -7.50 -13.05
C HIS A 53 2.23 -6.58 -11.86
N VAL A 54 2.45 -7.16 -10.67
CA VAL A 54 2.87 -6.41 -9.47
C VAL A 54 4.31 -5.92 -9.61
N GLU A 55 5.22 -6.77 -10.11
CA GLU A 55 6.61 -6.41 -10.38
C GLU A 55 6.70 -5.28 -11.41
N ASP A 56 6.02 -5.40 -12.55
CA ASP A 56 5.97 -4.41 -13.61
C ASP A 56 5.46 -3.07 -13.10
N HIS A 57 4.46 -3.05 -12.22
CA HIS A 57 3.99 -1.81 -11.60
C HIS A 57 5.06 -1.13 -10.75
N LEU A 58 5.84 -1.89 -9.96
CA LEU A 58 6.97 -1.36 -9.19
C LEU A 58 8.07 -0.82 -10.11
N VAL A 59 8.52 -1.62 -11.08
CA VAL A 59 9.65 -1.31 -11.96
C VAL A 59 9.33 -0.12 -12.87
N SER A 60 8.14 -0.09 -13.47
CA SER A 60 7.71 1.01 -14.34
C SER A 60 7.31 2.28 -13.58
N ARG A 61 7.26 2.24 -12.24
CA ARG A 61 6.81 3.35 -11.38
C ARG A 61 5.38 3.83 -11.65
N ARG A 62 4.57 3.05 -12.38
CA ARG A 62 3.16 3.39 -12.68
C ARG A 62 2.31 3.65 -11.44
N TYR A 63 2.67 3.03 -10.31
CA TYR A 63 1.99 3.22 -9.03
C TYR A 63 2.04 4.66 -8.50
N LEU A 64 2.94 5.51 -9.00
CA LEU A 64 3.03 6.92 -8.60
C LEU A 64 1.78 7.72 -8.96
N HIS A 65 1.00 7.26 -9.93
CA HIS A 65 -0.30 7.85 -10.30
C HIS A 65 -1.48 7.19 -9.57
N GLY A 66 -1.19 6.41 -8.53
CA GLY A 66 -2.15 5.50 -7.91
C GLY A 66 -2.47 4.30 -8.80
N THR A 67 -3.48 3.53 -8.39
CA THR A 67 -4.04 2.40 -9.13
C THR A 67 -5.50 2.69 -9.48
N ARG A 68 -6.19 1.69 -10.02
CA ARG A 68 -7.61 1.82 -10.39
C ARG A 68 -8.45 2.24 -9.19
N TYR A 69 -8.31 1.56 -8.07
CA TYR A 69 -9.08 1.79 -6.86
C TYR A 69 -8.32 2.57 -5.79
N TYR A 70 -6.99 2.65 -5.83
CA TYR A 70 -6.23 3.27 -4.75
C TYR A 70 -5.48 4.50 -5.28
N PRO A 71 -5.97 5.73 -5.03
CA PRO A 71 -5.35 6.93 -5.58
C PRO A 71 -3.96 7.20 -5.00
N GLN A 72 -3.69 6.75 -3.77
CA GLN A 72 -2.44 6.99 -3.08
C GLN A 72 -1.37 5.94 -3.43
N PRO A 73 -0.18 6.34 -3.91
CA PRO A 73 0.94 5.42 -4.20
C PRO A 73 1.32 4.54 -3.00
N ALA A 74 1.23 5.11 -1.79
CA ALA A 74 1.56 4.42 -0.54
C ALA A 74 0.71 3.16 -0.31
N ALA A 75 -0.53 3.11 -0.81
CA ALA A 75 -1.38 1.93 -0.69
C ALA A 75 -0.80 0.73 -1.45
N PHE A 76 -0.26 0.96 -2.65
CA PHE A 76 0.42 -0.07 -3.43
C PHE A 76 1.72 -0.51 -2.77
N LEU A 77 2.56 0.42 -2.33
CA LEU A 77 3.81 0.09 -1.65
C LEU A 77 3.58 -0.71 -0.37
N HIS A 78 2.55 -0.37 0.41
CA HIS A 78 2.14 -1.14 1.58
C HIS A 78 1.64 -2.55 1.21
N ALA A 79 0.81 -2.70 0.18
CA ALA A 79 0.34 -4.01 -0.28
C ALA A 79 1.49 -4.89 -0.80
N ALA A 80 2.41 -4.32 -1.59
CA ALA A 80 3.61 -5.01 -2.07
C ALA A 80 4.53 -5.43 -0.91
N ALA A 81 4.77 -4.54 0.06
CA ALA A 81 5.56 -4.87 1.24
C ALA A 81 4.93 -6.00 2.08
N ARG A 82 3.60 -5.97 2.22
CA ARG A 82 2.80 -7.03 2.86
C ARG A 82 2.91 -8.37 2.15
N LEU A 83 3.03 -8.37 0.82
CA LEU A 83 3.27 -9.58 0.01
C LEU A 83 4.71 -10.09 0.17
N CYS A 84 5.68 -9.17 0.25
CA CYS A 84 7.11 -9.47 0.42
C CYS A 84 7.51 -9.87 1.85
N ALA A 85 6.64 -9.66 2.84
CA ALA A 85 6.94 -9.94 4.24
C ALA A 85 7.22 -11.44 4.44
N GLY A 86 8.49 -11.78 4.72
CA GLY A 86 9.02 -13.13 4.89
C GLY A 86 10.07 -13.52 3.84
N SER A 87 10.32 -14.82 3.73
CA SER A 87 11.15 -15.44 2.69
C SER A 87 10.27 -16.13 1.64
N GLY A 88 10.79 -16.30 0.42
CA GLY A 88 10.10 -16.99 -0.68
C GLY A 88 10.14 -16.26 -2.01
N THR A 89 9.43 -16.81 -3.00
CA THR A 89 9.45 -16.34 -4.39
C THR A 89 9.08 -14.87 -4.53
N TYR A 90 8.03 -14.40 -3.83
CA TYR A 90 7.62 -12.99 -3.89
C TYR A 90 8.71 -12.04 -3.40
N ALA A 91 9.34 -12.38 -2.28
CA ALA A 91 10.44 -11.61 -1.72
C ALA A 91 11.64 -11.54 -2.68
N ARG A 92 11.98 -12.65 -3.35
CA ARG A 92 13.08 -12.70 -4.33
C ARG A 92 12.85 -11.75 -5.51
N VAL A 93 11.61 -11.68 -5.99
CA VAL A 93 11.23 -10.87 -7.15
C VAL A 93 11.07 -9.39 -6.77
N LEU A 94 10.32 -9.11 -5.71
CA LEU A 94 9.81 -7.77 -5.46
C LEU A 94 10.65 -6.93 -4.50
N ARG A 95 11.52 -7.53 -3.67
CA ARG A 95 12.23 -6.80 -2.60
C ARG A 95 13.15 -5.71 -3.13
N GLY A 96 13.91 -5.99 -4.20
CA GLY A 96 14.80 -5.01 -4.82
C GLY A 96 14.03 -3.79 -5.34
N PRO A 97 13.07 -3.96 -6.26
CA PRO A 97 12.21 -2.88 -6.74
C PRO A 97 11.47 -2.13 -5.62
N LEU A 98 10.93 -2.84 -4.62
CA LEU A 98 10.22 -2.24 -3.49
C LEU A 98 11.13 -1.34 -2.64
N ARG A 99 12.35 -1.80 -2.31
CA ARG A 99 13.30 -0.98 -1.53
C ARG A 99 13.69 0.30 -2.26
N ARG A 100 13.90 0.22 -3.58
CA ARG A 100 14.15 1.41 -4.41
C ARG A 100 12.97 2.38 -4.38
N ALA A 101 11.76 1.88 -4.57
CA ALA A 101 10.54 2.69 -4.50
C ALA A 101 10.37 3.39 -3.14
N LEU A 102 10.66 2.71 -2.04
CA LEU A 102 10.60 3.28 -0.69
C LEU A 102 11.69 4.32 -0.44
N HIS A 103 12.89 4.11 -0.98
CA HIS A 103 13.96 5.09 -0.92
C HIS A 103 13.58 6.36 -1.69
N ASP A 104 13.04 6.24 -2.91
CA ASP A 104 12.62 7.38 -3.74
C ASP A 104 11.49 8.20 -3.10
N ALA A 105 10.59 7.54 -2.37
CA ALA A 105 9.48 8.19 -1.66
C ALA A 105 9.95 9.15 -0.56
N ARG A 106 11.22 9.12 -0.15
CA ARG A 106 11.79 10.04 0.85
C ARG A 106 11.86 11.48 0.35
N SER A 107 12.11 11.69 -0.93
CA SER A 107 12.23 13.03 -1.52
C SER A 107 10.88 13.74 -1.60
N HIS A 108 9.78 12.98 -1.68
CA HIS A 108 8.43 13.50 -1.84
C HIS A 108 7.46 12.69 -0.96
N PRO A 109 7.51 12.90 0.37
CA PRO A 109 6.60 12.21 1.27
C PRO A 109 5.13 12.58 0.95
N PRO A 110 4.18 11.66 1.18
CA PRO A 110 2.75 11.96 1.06
C PRO A 110 2.37 13.13 1.94
N GLY A 111 1.52 14.00 1.40
CA GLY A 111 0.99 15.15 2.14
C GLY A 111 -0.10 14.78 3.14
N ASP A 112 -0.66 13.57 3.06
CA ASP A 112 -1.74 13.11 3.94
C ASP A 112 -1.27 12.07 4.98
N PRO A 113 -1.85 12.07 6.19
CA PRO A 113 -1.46 11.14 7.25
C PRO A 113 -1.64 9.66 6.93
N LEU A 114 -2.64 9.29 6.12
CA LEU A 114 -2.84 7.89 5.75
C LEU A 114 -1.71 7.40 4.83
N GLY A 115 -1.32 8.23 3.86
CA GLY A 115 -0.16 7.98 3.00
C GLY A 115 1.13 7.80 3.81
N LEU A 116 1.40 8.70 4.76
CA LEU A 116 2.56 8.62 5.66
C LEU A 116 2.54 7.33 6.51
N ALA A 117 1.39 6.98 7.08
CA ALA A 117 1.24 5.76 7.86
C ALA A 117 1.49 4.50 7.02
N LEU A 118 0.94 4.44 5.81
CA LEU A 118 1.12 3.31 4.88
C LEU A 118 2.58 3.17 4.43
N LEU A 119 3.27 4.28 4.12
CA LEU A 119 4.70 4.26 3.80
C LEU A 119 5.56 3.80 4.97
N THR A 120 5.29 4.31 6.17
CA THR A 120 6.02 3.92 7.39
C THR A 120 5.89 2.41 7.64
N LEU A 121 4.69 1.86 7.45
CA LEU A 121 4.44 0.42 7.57
C LEU A 121 5.10 -0.38 6.45
N ALA A 122 5.06 0.12 5.21
CA ALA A 122 5.71 -0.52 4.07
C ALA A 122 7.22 -0.62 4.27
N ALA A 123 7.86 0.48 4.71
CA ALA A 123 9.29 0.51 4.99
C ALA A 123 9.68 -0.42 6.15
N ARG A 124 8.85 -0.48 7.20
CA ARG A 124 9.05 -1.45 8.30
C ARG A 124 9.01 -2.88 7.79
N LEU A 125 8.00 -3.23 6.99
CA LEU A 125 7.87 -4.58 6.42
C LEU A 125 9.00 -4.93 5.43
N ALA A 126 9.59 -3.92 4.78
CA ALA A 126 10.70 -4.09 3.83
C ALA A 126 12.10 -4.03 4.48
N GLY A 127 12.18 -3.77 5.80
CA GLY A 127 13.45 -3.59 6.50
C GLY A 127 14.23 -2.36 6.01
N VAL A 128 13.55 -1.28 5.64
CA VAL A 128 14.13 0.00 5.24
C VAL A 128 14.00 0.96 6.40
N THR A 129 15.09 1.28 7.10
CA THR A 129 15.07 2.14 8.30
C THR A 129 15.24 3.62 7.95
N GLU A 130 15.94 3.92 6.87
CA GLU A 130 16.20 5.27 6.40
C GLU A 130 14.91 6.06 6.13
N GLY A 131 14.82 7.27 6.66
CA GLY A 131 13.65 8.15 6.48
C GLY A 131 12.40 7.80 7.31
N GLN A 132 12.37 6.65 7.98
CA GLN A 132 11.20 6.28 8.81
C GLN A 132 10.95 7.28 9.93
N GLU A 133 11.99 7.79 10.58
CA GLU A 133 11.83 8.72 11.70
C GLU A 133 11.22 10.04 11.24
N GLN A 134 11.64 10.54 10.07
CA GLN A 134 11.04 11.72 9.45
C GLN A 134 9.54 11.52 9.18
N TRP A 135 9.15 10.39 8.58
CA TRP A 135 7.74 10.10 8.33
C TRP A 135 6.93 9.93 9.62
N ARG A 136 7.50 9.32 10.66
CA ARG A 136 6.86 9.21 11.98
C ARG A 136 6.70 10.57 12.64
N GLY A 137 7.69 11.46 12.54
CA GLY A 137 7.61 12.83 13.03
C GLY A 137 6.49 13.62 12.34
N LEU A 138 6.43 13.57 11.00
CA LEU A 138 5.35 14.20 10.23
C LEU A 138 3.97 13.63 10.59
N LEU A 139 3.89 12.31 10.76
CA LEU A 139 2.66 11.64 11.16
C LEU A 139 2.23 12.05 12.57
N ALA A 140 3.14 12.09 13.54
CA ALA A 140 2.86 12.53 14.90
C ALA A 140 2.41 14.00 14.94
N ALA A 141 3.06 14.87 14.17
CA ALA A 141 2.68 16.29 14.06
C ALA A 141 1.27 16.50 13.47
N ALA A 142 0.76 15.54 12.69
CA ALA A 142 -0.58 15.58 12.13
C ALA A 142 -1.68 15.05 13.07
N GLN A 143 -1.33 14.62 14.29
CA GLN A 143 -2.29 14.18 15.29
C GLN A 143 -3.15 15.36 15.77
N ARG A 144 -4.46 15.15 15.87
CA ARG A 144 -5.41 16.11 16.41
C ARG A 144 -5.41 16.09 17.94
N PRO A 145 -5.92 17.15 18.61
CA PRO A 145 -5.99 17.20 20.08
C PRO A 145 -6.79 16.05 20.73
N ASP A 146 -7.75 15.47 20.01
CA ASP A 146 -8.54 14.31 20.45
C ASP A 146 -7.80 12.97 20.28
N GLY A 147 -6.54 13.00 19.83
CA GLY A 147 -5.71 11.83 19.57
C GLY A 147 -5.95 11.16 18.21
N SER A 148 -6.91 11.65 17.41
CA SER A 148 -7.22 11.11 16.09
C SER A 148 -6.38 11.72 14.96
N TRP A 149 -6.53 11.20 13.75
CA TRP A 149 -6.01 11.81 12.52
C TRP A 149 -7.13 12.20 11.56
N PRO A 150 -6.93 13.22 10.71
CA PRO A 150 -7.92 13.61 9.71
C PRO A 150 -8.29 12.46 8.77
N ALA A 151 -9.55 12.47 8.34
CA ALA A 151 -10.04 11.51 7.35
C ALA A 151 -9.28 11.69 6.05
N CYS A 152 -8.72 10.59 5.53
CA CYS A 152 -8.00 10.57 4.25
C CYS A 152 -8.66 9.56 3.30
N PRO A 153 -8.68 9.82 1.99
CA PRO A 153 -9.19 8.86 1.01
C PRO A 153 -8.28 7.64 0.94
N TYR A 154 -8.84 6.44 1.14
CA TYR A 154 -8.10 5.18 1.00
C TYR A 154 -8.32 4.52 -0.36
N PHE A 155 -9.59 4.43 -0.79
CA PHE A 155 -9.94 3.88 -2.08
C PHE A 155 -11.00 4.73 -2.78
N ARG A 156 -11.17 4.53 -4.08
CA ARG A 156 -12.17 5.19 -4.92
C ARG A 156 -12.98 4.19 -5.72
N MET A 157 -14.20 4.56 -6.11
CA MET A 157 -15.03 3.75 -6.98
C MET A 157 -14.64 3.94 -8.45
N GLY A 158 -13.59 3.24 -8.91
CA GLY A 158 -13.26 3.08 -10.32
C GLY A 158 -13.41 4.35 -11.18
N ARG A 159 -14.50 4.44 -11.96
CA ARG A 159 -14.78 5.53 -12.91
C ARG A 159 -15.29 6.82 -12.24
N PHE A 160 -15.85 6.74 -11.05
CA PHE A 160 -16.47 7.87 -10.35
C PHE A 160 -15.47 8.47 -9.36
N PRO A 161 -15.45 9.80 -9.19
CA PRO A 161 -14.62 10.50 -8.20
C PRO A 161 -15.16 10.30 -6.77
N LEU A 162 -15.75 9.15 -6.48
CA LEU A 162 -16.26 8.82 -5.16
C LEU A 162 -15.15 8.16 -4.36
N TYR A 163 -14.70 8.85 -3.32
CA TYR A 163 -13.64 8.39 -2.43
C TYR A 163 -14.20 7.86 -1.11
N PHE A 164 -13.55 6.83 -0.59
CA PHE A 164 -13.88 6.17 0.65
C PHE A 164 -12.71 6.23 1.61
N GLY A 165 -12.98 6.69 2.81
CA GLY A 165 -12.02 6.86 3.89
C GLY A 165 -12.73 7.25 5.17
N SER A 166 -11.99 7.28 6.29
CA SER A 166 -12.52 7.81 7.54
C SER A 166 -11.37 8.19 8.48
N ALA A 167 -11.66 9.09 9.42
CA ALA A 167 -10.72 9.41 10.49
C ALA A 167 -10.36 8.16 11.31
N HIS A 168 -11.31 7.25 11.56
CA HIS A 168 -11.06 5.98 12.25
C HIS A 168 -10.06 5.10 11.49
N LEU A 169 -10.24 4.94 10.18
CA LEU A 169 -9.31 4.17 9.34
C LEU A 169 -7.90 4.77 9.39
N THR A 170 -7.78 6.09 9.16
CA THR A 170 -6.50 6.79 9.22
C THR A 170 -5.85 6.64 10.59
N THR A 171 -6.63 6.81 11.67
CA THR A 171 -6.14 6.70 13.05
C THR A 171 -5.59 5.31 13.34
N VAL A 172 -6.27 4.23 12.94
CA VAL A 172 -5.77 2.86 13.16
C VAL A 172 -4.43 2.62 12.45
N PHE A 173 -4.29 3.09 11.20
CA PHE A 173 -3.03 3.00 10.48
C PHE A 173 -1.93 3.86 11.13
N ALA A 174 -2.27 5.09 11.55
CA ALA A 174 -1.33 6.00 12.19
C ALA A 174 -0.81 5.43 13.50
N LEU A 175 -1.69 4.93 14.37
CA LEU A 175 -1.32 4.26 15.60
C LEU A 175 -0.41 3.05 15.32
N ARG A 176 -0.76 2.20 14.35
CA ARG A 176 0.09 1.04 14.00
C ARG A 176 1.46 1.44 13.47
N ALA A 177 1.55 2.55 12.74
CA ALA A 177 2.79 3.10 12.20
C ALA A 177 3.67 3.72 13.30
N LEU A 178 3.08 4.42 14.27
CA LEU A 178 3.80 5.02 15.39
C LEU A 178 4.19 4.00 16.47
N TRP A 179 3.39 2.94 16.64
CA TRP A 179 3.67 1.90 17.64
C TRP A 179 5.05 1.27 17.39
N PRO A 180 5.93 1.21 18.42
CA PRO A 180 7.20 0.49 18.32
C PRO A 180 6.91 -0.95 17.96
N GLY A 181 7.42 -1.44 16.82
CA GLY A 181 7.32 -2.86 16.52
C GLY A 181 7.92 -3.63 17.69
N ARG A 182 7.22 -4.65 18.22
CA ARG A 182 7.91 -5.66 19.02
C ARG A 182 9.12 -6.08 18.19
N ALA A 183 10.30 -6.07 18.80
CA ALA A 183 11.44 -6.76 18.24
C ALA A 183 11.03 -8.23 18.22
N ASP A 184 10.46 -8.68 17.10
CA ASP A 184 10.25 -10.10 16.85
C ASP A 184 11.65 -10.68 16.65
N GLY A 185 12.28 -11.01 17.78
CA GLY A 185 13.41 -11.93 17.81
C GLY A 185 12.96 -13.26 17.18
N PRO A 186 13.89 -14.03 16.62
CA PRO A 186 13.56 -15.27 15.95
C PRO A 186 12.79 -16.18 16.93
N SER A 187 11.56 -16.57 16.56
CA SER A 187 10.91 -17.70 17.20
C SER A 187 11.79 -18.93 16.95
N ALA A 188 12.09 -19.62 18.04
CA ALA A 188 12.93 -20.81 18.14
C ALA A 188 12.54 -21.92 17.15
#